data_AF-A0A840DZY8-F1
#
_entry.id   AF-A0A840DZY8-F1
#
_cell.length_a   1.000
_cell.length_b   1.000
_cell.length_c   1.000
_cell.angle_alpha   90.00
_cell.angle_beta   90.00
_cell.angle_gamma   90.00
#
_symmetry.space_group_name_H-M   'P 1'
#
loop_
_entity.id
_entity.type
_entity.pdbx_description
1 polymer ?
#
loop_
_entity_poly.entity_id
_entity_poly.type
_entity_poly.pdbx_seq_one_letter_code
_entity_poly.pdbx_strand_id
1 'polypeptide(L)'
;MTITQVWDRHSILAELRRRNMTLAELAKAYQLSSSSVQHIWTRSNEKAERAIADFIGLPVEQVFSDRYPKSRRRIFKAAKHANTDSRAHSALRGNAA
;
A
#
# COMPACT_ATOMS: atom_id res chain seq x y z
N MET A 1 -24.76 -19.33 16.20
CA MET A 1 -23.48 -18.81 16.73
C MET A 1 -22.74 -18.16 15.57
N THR A 2 -22.61 -16.84 15.56
CA THR A 2 -21.90 -16.12 14.49
C THR A 2 -20.40 -16.20 14.76
N ILE A 3 -19.73 -17.11 14.08
CA ILE A 3 -18.27 -17.23 14.13
C ILE A 3 -17.71 -16.00 13.43
N THR A 4 -17.15 -15.05 14.18
CA THR A 4 -16.38 -13.95 13.60
C THR A 4 -15.12 -14.56 12.99
N GLN A 5 -15.14 -14.79 11.67
CA GLN A 5 -13.99 -15.30 10.93
C GLN A 5 -12.86 -14.26 11.03
N VAL A 6 -11.85 -14.56 11.85
CA VAL A 6 -10.61 -13.80 11.90
C VAL A 6 -9.73 -14.26 10.75
N TRP A 7 -9.41 -13.34 9.84
CA TRP A 7 -8.53 -13.62 8.72
C TRP A 7 -7.06 -13.61 9.18
N ASP A 8 -6.48 -14.79 9.36
CA ASP A 8 -5.06 -14.95 9.58
C ASP A 8 -4.31 -15.22 8.26
N ARG A 9 -2.98 -15.16 8.30
CA ARG A 9 -2.12 -15.46 7.14
C ARG A 9 -2.46 -16.82 6.53
N HIS A 10 -2.70 -17.84 7.36
CA HIS A 10 -2.96 -19.19 6.87
C HIS A 10 -4.36 -19.31 6.27
N SER A 11 -5.38 -18.65 6.82
CA SER A 11 -6.73 -18.60 6.23
C SER A 11 -6.72 -17.94 4.85
N ILE A 12 -6.00 -16.82 4.68
CA ILE A 12 -5.87 -16.15 3.38
C ILE A 12 -5.17 -17.07 2.36
N LEU A 13 -4.06 -17.71 2.76
CA LEU A 13 -3.34 -18.66 1.89
C LEU A 13 -4.18 -19.89 1.56
N ALA A 14 -4.99 -20.38 2.50
CA ALA A 14 -5.90 -21.49 2.28
C ALA A 14 -6.99 -21.13 1.28
N GLU A 15 -7.59 -19.94 1.38
CA GLU A 15 -8.58 -19.46 0.41
C GLU A 15 -8.00 -19.31 -1.00
N LEU A 16 -6.80 -18.74 -1.13
CA LEU A 16 -6.10 -18.68 -2.41
C LEU A 16 -5.96 -20.07 -3.02
N ARG A 17 -5.49 -21.05 -2.23
CA ARG A 17 -5.32 -22.44 -2.68
C ARG A 17 -6.64 -23.14 -2.99
N ARG A 18 -7.72 -22.91 -2.21
CA ARG A 18 -9.06 -23.47 -2.48
C ARG A 18 -9.59 -23.04 -3.84
N ARG A 19 -9.20 -21.86 -4.30
CA ARG A 19 -9.57 -21.29 -5.60
C ARG A 19 -8.52 -21.54 -6.68
N ASN A 20 -7.57 -22.46 -6.46
CA ASN A 20 -6.46 -22.76 -7.37
C ASN A 20 -5.62 -21.52 -7.77
N MET A 21 -5.47 -20.57 -6.86
CA MET A 21 -4.70 -19.34 -7.08
C MET A 21 -3.46 -19.30 -6.18
N THR A 22 -2.37 -18.74 -6.70
CA THR A 22 -1.16 -18.45 -5.93
C THR A 22 -0.93 -16.95 -5.77
N LEU A 23 -0.09 -16.56 -4.81
CA LEU A 23 0.33 -15.14 -4.66
C LEU A 23 1.04 -14.62 -5.90
N ALA A 24 1.78 -15.48 -6.61
CA ALA A 24 2.49 -15.11 -7.83
C ALA A 24 1.52 -14.87 -9.00
N GLU A 25 0.50 -15.73 -9.15
CA GLU A 25 -0.56 -15.53 -10.15
C GLU A 25 -1.42 -14.32 -9.82
N LEU A 26 -1.73 -14.10 -8.55
CA LEU A 26 -2.41 -12.89 -8.09
C LEU A 26 -1.59 -11.64 -8.47
N ALA A 27 -0.28 -11.65 -8.22
CA ALA A 27 0.60 -10.55 -8.59
C ALA A 27 0.55 -10.27 -10.10
N LYS A 28 0.57 -11.32 -10.95
CA LYS A 28 0.43 -11.18 -12.41
C LYS A 28 -0.93 -10.59 -12.80
N ALA A 29 -2.02 -11.10 -12.23
CA ALA A 29 -3.38 -10.65 -12.53
C ALA A 29 -3.59 -9.16 -12.20
N TYR A 30 -3.00 -8.70 -11.11
CA TYR A 30 -3.11 -7.30 -10.66
C TYR A 30 -1.94 -6.41 -11.09
N GLN A 31 -1.04 -6.89 -11.96
CA GLN A 31 0.12 -6.15 -12.46
C GLN A 31 1.03 -5.62 -11.33
N LEU A 32 1.17 -6.39 -10.26
CA LEU A 32 2.03 -6.10 -9.11
C LEU A 32 3.32 -6.91 -9.17
N SER A 33 4.38 -6.44 -8.52
CA SER A 33 5.58 -7.24 -8.37
C SER A 33 5.34 -8.41 -7.40
N SER A 34 5.82 -9.60 -7.78
CA SER A 34 5.70 -10.81 -6.94
C SER A 34 6.28 -10.59 -5.54
N SER A 35 7.42 -9.87 -5.45
CA SER A 35 8.04 -9.51 -4.17
C SER A 35 7.13 -8.64 -3.29
N SER A 36 6.38 -7.70 -3.87
CA SER A 36 5.44 -6.86 -3.11
C SER A 36 4.34 -7.69 -2.46
N VAL A 37 3.80 -8.66 -3.18
CA VAL A 37 2.72 -9.52 -2.70
C VAL A 37 3.25 -10.53 -1.67
N GLN A 38 4.47 -11.05 -1.85
CA GLN A 38 5.09 -11.97 -0.88
C GLN A 38 5.45 -11.26 0.45
N HIS A 39 5.90 -10.01 0.40
CA HIS A 39 6.27 -9.25 1.59
C HIS A 39 5.09 -8.68 2.37
N ILE A 40 3.84 -8.89 1.94
CA ILE A 40 2.64 -8.35 2.60
C ILE A 40 2.54 -8.73 4.08
N TRP A 41 3.06 -9.90 4.44
CA TRP A 41 3.02 -10.40 5.82
C TRP A 41 3.90 -9.56 6.75
N THR A 42 5.03 -9.06 6.27
CA THR A 42 6.02 -8.30 7.06
C THR A 42 5.91 -6.79 6.84
N ARG A 43 5.48 -6.34 5.66
CA ARG A 43 5.40 -4.94 5.26
C ARG A 43 3.99 -4.60 4.78
N SER A 44 3.43 -3.50 5.28
CA SER A 44 2.15 -2.99 4.79
C SER A 44 2.30 -2.49 3.34
N ASN A 45 1.50 -3.04 2.44
CA ASN A 45 1.45 -2.62 1.05
C ASN A 45 -0.01 -2.53 0.61
N GLU A 46 -0.51 -1.31 0.48
CA GLU A 46 -1.94 -1.08 0.25
C GLU A 46 -2.45 -1.70 -1.05
N LYS A 47 -1.61 -1.73 -2.10
CA LYS A 47 -1.98 -2.29 -3.39
C LYS A 47 -2.11 -3.81 -3.32
N ALA A 48 -1.17 -4.46 -2.64
CA ALA A 48 -1.20 -5.91 -2.45
C ALA A 48 -2.34 -6.32 -1.49
N GLU A 49 -2.57 -5.56 -0.42
CA GLU A 49 -3.68 -5.78 0.50
C GLU A 49 -5.03 -5.69 -0.22
N ARG A 50 -5.19 -4.66 -1.06
CA ARG A 50 -6.39 -4.50 -1.89
C ARG A 50 -6.57 -5.64 -2.86
N ALA A 51 -5.52 -6.06 -3.58
CA ALA A 51 -5.60 -7.19 -4.51
C ALA A 51 -6.06 -8.50 -3.84
N ILE A 52 -5.60 -8.76 -2.60
CA ILE A 52 -6.03 -9.92 -1.82
C ILE A 52 -7.49 -9.77 -1.37
N ALA A 53 -7.87 -8.59 -0.88
CA ALA A 53 -9.24 -8.31 -0.44
C ALA A 53 -10.24 -8.41 -1.59
N ASP A 54 -9.90 -7.85 -2.75
CA ASP A 54 -10.67 -7.94 -4.00
C ASP A 54 -10.81 -9.40 -4.45
N PHE A 55 -9.74 -10.20 -4.35
CA PHE A 55 -9.79 -11.63 -4.67
C PHE A 55 -10.71 -12.42 -3.72
N ILE A 56 -10.64 -12.16 -2.42
CA ILE A 56 -11.50 -12.82 -1.43
C ILE A 56 -12.96 -12.37 -1.60
N GLY A 57 -13.17 -11.12 -2.02
CA GLY A 57 -14.48 -10.48 -2.17
C GLY A 57 -14.94 -9.76 -0.90
N LEU A 58 -14.00 -9.37 -0.02
CA LEU A 58 -14.27 -8.71 1.24
C LEU A 58 -13.57 -7.34 1.29
N PRO A 59 -14.06 -6.38 2.09
CA PRO A 59 -13.36 -5.13 2.28
C PRO A 59 -12.00 -5.36 2.95
N VAL A 60 -11.01 -4.56 2.58
CA VAL A 60 -9.63 -4.67 3.09
C VAL A 60 -9.56 -4.55 4.61
N GLU A 61 -10.47 -3.79 5.21
CA GLU A 61 -10.58 -3.58 6.66
C GLU A 61 -11.05 -4.84 7.40
N GLN A 62 -11.79 -5.72 6.73
CA GLN A 62 -12.24 -6.98 7.30
C GLN A 62 -11.17 -8.07 7.17
N VAL A 63 -10.44 -8.08 6.05
CA VAL A 63 -9.35 -9.05 5.81
C VAL A 63 -8.11 -8.69 6.62
N PHE A 64 -7.78 -7.41 6.73
CA PHE A 64 -6.62 -6.88 7.45
C PHE A 64 -7.06 -5.97 8.59
N SER A 65 -7.94 -6.46 9.46
CA SER A 65 -8.49 -5.72 10.61
C SER A 65 -7.43 -5.21 11.57
N ASP A 66 -6.29 -5.89 11.70
CA ASP A 66 -5.14 -5.46 12.51
C ASP A 66 -4.45 -4.19 11.96
N ARG A 67 -4.52 -3.94 10.65
CA ARG A 67 -3.79 -2.84 9.99
C ARG A 67 -4.65 -1.60 9.73
N TYR A 68 -5.97 -1.74 9.79
CA TYR A 68 -6.92 -0.69 9.48
C TYR A 68 -7.72 -0.32 10.73
N PRO A 69 -8.15 0.95 10.88
CA PRO A 69 -8.10 2.03 9.89
C PRO A 69 -6.71 2.69 9.78
N LYS A 70 -6.23 2.89 8.55
CA LYS A 70 -4.99 3.65 8.29
C LYS A 70 -5.25 5.13 8.46
N SER A 71 -4.71 5.72 9.53
CA SER A 71 -4.74 7.17 9.71
C SER A 71 -3.81 7.86 8.71
N ARG A 72 -4.38 8.57 7.73
CA ARG A 72 -3.62 9.33 6.71
C ARG A 72 -3.03 10.64 7.25
N ARG A 73 -3.06 10.87 8.57
CA ARG A 73 -2.65 12.16 9.18
C ARG A 73 -1.13 12.23 9.34
N ARG A 74 -0.41 12.47 8.24
CA ARG A 74 0.94 13.03 8.32
C ARG A 74 0.80 14.55 8.44
N ILE A 75 0.88 15.08 9.65
CA ILE A 75 1.00 16.54 9.85
C ILE A 75 2.33 16.96 9.25
N PHE A 76 2.28 17.60 8.08
CA PHE A 76 3.45 18.24 7.49
C PHE A 76 3.80 19.47 8.34
N LYS A 77 4.82 19.38 9.20
CA LYS A 77 5.30 20.50 10.02
C LYS A 77 6.05 21.49 9.13
N ALA A 78 5.31 22.32 8.38
CA ALA A 78 5.85 23.36 7.50
C ALA A 78 6.81 24.33 8.21
N ALA A 79 6.63 24.53 9.52
CA ALA A 79 7.45 25.42 10.35
C ALA A 79 8.95 25.04 10.41
N LYS A 80 9.35 23.82 10.04
CA LYS A 80 10.76 23.39 10.04
C LYS A 80 11.51 23.70 8.74
N HIS A 81 10.84 24.10 7.66
CA HIS A 81 11.44 24.25 6.33
C HIS A 81 11.16 25.61 5.66
N ALA A 82 10.80 26.64 6.44
CA ALA A 82 10.50 27.98 5.90
C ALA A 82 11.73 28.70 5.28
N ASN A 83 12.92 28.09 5.31
CA ASN A 83 14.18 28.78 5.01
C ASN A 83 14.87 28.29 3.73
N THR A 84 14.29 27.38 2.95
CA THR A 84 14.81 27.06 1.61
C THR A 84 14.24 28.04 0.60
N ASP A 85 14.72 29.28 0.70
CA ASP A 85 14.62 30.30 -0.33
C ASP A 85 15.16 29.71 -1.64
N SER A 86 14.27 29.47 -2.59
CA SER A 86 14.61 29.23 -3.99
C SER A 86 15.15 30.52 -4.63
N ARG A 87 16.30 31.01 -4.16
CA ARG A 87 17.04 32.13 -4.76
C ARG A 87 18.27 31.59 -5.48
N ALA A 88 18.12 31.22 -6.75
CA ALA A 88 19.17 31.35 -7.76
C ALA A 88 18.70 30.74 -9.10
N HIS A 89 18.04 31.52 -9.96
CA HIS A 89 18.07 31.23 -11.41
C HIS A 89 17.75 32.42 -12.33
N SER A 90 17.72 33.67 -11.85
CA SER A 90 17.32 34.81 -12.67
C SER A 90 18.28 36.02 -12.63
N ALA A 91 19.59 35.79 -12.76
CA ALA A 91 20.57 36.88 -12.81
C ALA A 91 21.66 36.71 -13.89
N LEU A 92 21.33 36.16 -15.06
CA LEU A 92 22.26 36.12 -16.20
C LEU A 92 21.55 36.29 -17.55
N ARG A 93 20.80 37.39 -17.72
CA ARG A 93 20.42 37.90 -19.03
C ARG A 93 20.29 39.42 -18.96
N GLY A 94 21.28 40.12 -19.48
CA GLY A 94 21.22 41.55 -19.71
C GLY A 94 22.42 42.30 -19.17
N ASN A 95 23.52 42.32 -19.93
CA ASN A 95 24.19 43.58 -20.15
C ASN A 95 24.77 43.58 -21.57
N ALA A 96 24.11 44.34 -22.44
CA ALA A 96 24.60 44.72 -23.75
C ALA A 96 25.26 46.10 -23.60
N ALA A 97 26.53 46.19 -23.98
CA ALA A 97 27.25 47.43 -24.25
C ALA A 97 28.23 47.14 -25.38
#